data_AF-A0A9D4IL59-F1
#
_entry.id   AF-A0A9D4IL59-F1
#
_cell.length_a   1.000
_cell.length_b   1.000
_cell.length_c   1.000
_cell.angle_alpha   90.00
_cell.angle_beta   90.00
_cell.angle_gamma   90.00
#
_symmetry.space_group_name_H-M   'P 1'
#
loop_
_entity.id
_entity.type
_entity.pdbx_description
1 polymer ?
#
loop_
_entity_poly.entity_id
_entity_poly.type
_entity_poly.pdbx_seq_one_letter_code
_entity_poly.pdbx_strand_id
1 'polypeptide(L)'
;MLLLLLLLLLLLLLLLLLLLLLLLLLLLLLLLLLLLLLLLILLLLLLLLLLVLLLLLLLLLLLLLLLLLLLLLLLLLLLLLLLLLLLLLLLLLLLLLPLLLILIIIIIIIIIIIIIIPLLLLLLLLLLLLLLLLLLLLLLLLLLLLLLLLLSLLILLPLPLLLLLLLPLLLLLLLLLLLLLLLLLLLLLLLLLLLLLLLLLLLLLLLQLLLLLLLLLLLLLLLLLLLLLLLLLLLLLLLLLLLLLLLLLLLLLLLLLLLLLLLLLLLLLLLLLLLLPLLLRLQLLLLLLLRLLPLLLLLLQLLLLLLLLLLLLLLLLLLLLLLLLLLLPLQLILLLLLLLLLLLLLLLLLLLLLLLLLLLLLLLLLLLLLLLLLLLLLVCYCSSSCCYVYCYCCYCCCFITLHNNTI
;
A
#
# COMPACT_ATOMS: atom_id res chain seq x y z
N MET A 1 -20.70 68.99 -105.25
CA MET A 1 -21.18 67.61 -105.02
C MET A 1 -20.07 66.70 -104.47
N LEU A 2 -18.93 66.52 -105.15
CA LEU A 2 -17.91 65.55 -104.72
C LEU A 2 -17.13 65.96 -103.46
N LEU A 3 -16.65 67.20 -103.39
CA LEU A 3 -15.99 67.73 -102.18
C LEU A 3 -16.92 67.71 -100.96
N LEU A 4 -18.21 68.00 -101.19
CA LEU A 4 -19.25 67.96 -100.16
C LEU A 4 -19.50 66.52 -99.64
N LEU A 5 -19.49 65.52 -100.52
CA LEU A 5 -19.64 64.10 -100.17
C LEU A 5 -18.43 63.58 -99.38
N LEU A 6 -17.22 63.89 -99.85
CA LEU A 6 -15.97 63.50 -99.21
C LEU A 6 -15.90 64.04 -97.77
N LEU A 7 -16.33 65.29 -97.57
CA LEU A 7 -16.41 65.91 -96.26
C LEU A 7 -17.43 65.20 -95.34
N LEU A 8 -18.63 64.88 -95.84
CA LEU A 8 -19.67 64.17 -95.08
C LEU A 8 -19.21 62.77 -94.65
N LEU A 9 -18.50 62.05 -95.54
CA LEU A 9 -17.94 60.73 -95.26
C LEU A 9 -16.88 60.80 -94.15
N LEU A 10 -15.93 61.74 -94.23
CA LEU A 10 -14.87 61.93 -93.22
C LEU A 10 -15.47 62.28 -91.85
N LEU A 11 -16.49 63.14 -91.81
CA LEU A 11 -17.21 63.50 -90.59
C LEU A 11 -17.93 62.28 -89.98
N LEU A 12 -18.61 61.47 -90.79
CA LEU A 12 -19.27 60.23 -90.36
C LEU A 12 -18.24 59.24 -89.76
N LEU A 13 -17.09 59.08 -90.40
CA LEU A 13 -16.00 58.22 -89.93
C LEU A 13 -15.45 58.69 -88.57
N LEU A 14 -15.19 59.99 -88.41
CA LEU A 14 -14.72 60.57 -87.16
C LEU A 14 -15.74 60.39 -86.02
N LEU A 15 -17.04 60.61 -86.31
CA LEU A 15 -18.14 60.40 -85.36
C LEU A 15 -18.21 58.93 -84.93
N LEU A 16 -18.09 58.00 -85.87
CA LEU A 16 -18.06 56.56 -85.60
C LEU A 16 -16.86 56.18 -84.71
N LEU A 17 -15.66 56.70 -85.01
CA LEU A 17 -14.45 56.46 -84.22
C LEU A 17 -14.59 57.01 -82.78
N LEU A 18 -15.14 58.21 -82.62
CA LEU A 18 -15.38 58.81 -81.31
C LEU A 18 -16.39 57.99 -80.49
N LEU A 19 -17.49 57.54 -81.13
CA LEU A 19 -18.49 56.67 -80.52
C LEU A 19 -17.86 55.33 -80.08
N LEU A 20 -17.01 54.75 -80.93
CA LEU A 20 -16.28 53.52 -80.62
C LEU A 20 -15.35 53.70 -79.42
N LEU A 21 -14.57 54.79 -79.37
CA LEU A 21 -13.68 55.11 -78.26
C LEU A 21 -14.46 55.31 -76.95
N LEU A 22 -15.59 56.02 -77.00
CA LEU A 22 -16.47 56.24 -75.86
C LEU A 22 -17.04 54.91 -75.34
N LEU A 23 -17.48 54.03 -76.26
CA LEU A 23 -17.99 52.69 -75.92
C LEU A 23 -16.89 51.83 -75.27
N LEU A 24 -15.67 51.86 -75.80
CA LEU A 24 -14.53 51.15 -75.23
C LEU A 24 -14.19 51.65 -73.83
N LEU A 25 -14.16 52.97 -73.63
CA LEU A 25 -13.91 53.59 -72.32
C LEU A 25 -15.00 53.21 -71.31
N LEU A 26 -16.28 53.23 -71.71
CA LEU A 26 -17.41 52.81 -70.88
C LEU A 26 -17.29 51.33 -70.50
N LEU A 27 -16.92 50.46 -71.44
CA LEU A 27 -16.71 49.04 -71.21
C LEU A 27 -15.56 48.80 -70.21
N LEU A 28 -14.44 49.52 -70.37
CA LEU A 28 -13.29 49.44 -69.46
C LEU A 28 -13.68 49.89 -68.05
N LEU A 29 -14.43 50.99 -67.92
CA LEU A 29 -14.91 51.50 -66.64
C LEU A 29 -15.84 50.48 -65.95
N LEU A 30 -16.76 49.87 -66.71
CA LEU A 30 -17.66 48.83 -66.20
C LEU A 30 -16.89 47.60 -65.71
N LEU A 31 -15.89 47.16 -66.47
CA LEU A 31 -15.03 46.04 -66.10
C LEU A 31 -14.25 46.34 -64.80
N LEU A 32 -13.69 47.55 -64.68
CA LEU A 32 -12.97 47.99 -63.49
C LEU A 32 -13.91 48.02 -62.27
N LEU A 33 -15.13 48.55 -62.42
CA LEU A 33 -16.14 48.58 -61.35
C LEU A 33 -16.53 47.17 -60.89
N LEU A 34 -16.73 46.25 -61.84
CA LEU A 34 -17.04 44.85 -61.54
C LEU A 34 -15.88 44.16 -60.79
N LEU A 35 -14.63 44.39 -61.22
CA LEU A 35 -13.45 43.86 -60.56
C LEU A 35 -13.32 44.39 -59.13
N LEU A 36 -13.57 45.70 -58.92
CA LEU A 36 -13.55 46.33 -57.61
C LEU A 36 -14.64 45.74 -56.69
N LEU A 37 -15.85 45.54 -57.20
CA LEU A 37 -16.96 44.92 -56.46
C LEU A 37 -16.63 43.48 -56.06
N LEU A 38 -16.05 42.70 -56.98
CA LEU A 38 -15.61 41.33 -56.70
C LEU A 38 -14.56 41.30 -55.60
N LEU A 39 -13.56 42.17 -55.69
CA LEU A 39 -12.49 42.30 -54.69
C LEU A 39 -13.08 42.66 -53.32
N LEU A 40 -14.04 43.58 -53.26
CA LEU A 40 -14.73 43.97 -52.03
C LEU A 40 -15.49 42.78 -51.41
N ILE A 41 -16.21 42.00 -52.20
CA ILE A 41 -16.94 40.81 -51.73
C ILE A 41 -15.95 39.77 -51.19
N LEU A 42 -14.85 39.51 -51.90
CA LEU A 42 -13.82 38.57 -51.46
C LEU A 42 -13.18 39.03 -50.14
N LEU A 43 -12.86 40.32 -50.01
CA LEU A 43 -12.30 40.90 -48.79
C LEU A 43 -13.28 40.74 -47.61
N LEU A 44 -14.58 41.01 -47.82
CA LEU A 44 -15.60 40.85 -46.80
C LEU A 44 -15.75 39.37 -46.35
N LEU A 45 -15.72 38.44 -47.30
CA LEU A 45 -15.77 37.00 -47.02
C LEU A 45 -14.55 36.54 -46.21
N LEU A 46 -13.36 37.03 -46.57
CA LEU A 46 -12.12 36.75 -45.85
C LEU A 46 -12.16 37.31 -44.42
N LEU A 47 -12.66 38.54 -44.25
CA LEU A 47 -12.84 39.16 -42.93
C LEU A 47 -13.81 38.36 -42.06
N LEU A 48 -14.93 37.91 -42.63
CA LEU A 48 -15.91 37.07 -41.93
C LEU A 48 -15.29 35.73 -41.50
N LEU A 49 -14.54 35.08 -42.40
CA LEU A 49 -13.83 33.83 -42.09
C LEU A 49 -12.83 34.02 -40.94
N LEU A 50 -12.05 35.11 -40.99
CA LEU A 50 -11.10 35.45 -39.93
C LEU A 50 -11.81 35.68 -38.60
N LEU A 51 -12.94 36.39 -38.60
CA LEU A 51 -13.74 36.63 -37.39
C LEU A 51 -14.27 35.31 -36.78
N VAL A 52 -14.80 34.41 -37.62
CA VAL A 52 -15.29 33.10 -37.15
C VAL A 52 -14.14 32.25 -36.60
N LEU A 53 -12.98 32.25 -37.25
CA LEU A 53 -11.79 31.55 -36.77
C LEU A 53 -11.31 32.10 -35.42
N LEU A 54 -11.30 33.43 -35.26
CA LEU A 54 -10.94 34.09 -34.00
C LEU A 54 -11.91 33.71 -32.87
N LEU A 55 -13.22 33.73 -33.14
CA LEU A 55 -14.24 33.33 -32.17
C LEU A 55 -14.07 31.86 -31.75
N LEU A 56 -13.81 30.98 -32.71
CA LEU A 56 -13.56 29.56 -32.48
C LEU A 56 -12.30 29.33 -31.63
N LEU A 57 -11.22 30.06 -31.92
CA LEU A 57 -9.98 30.03 -31.13
C LEU A 57 -10.23 30.51 -29.69
N LEU A 58 -10.99 31.59 -29.52
CA LEU A 58 -11.36 32.12 -28.20
C LEU A 58 -12.18 31.10 -27.40
N LEU A 59 -13.16 30.45 -28.04
CA LEU A 59 -13.97 29.40 -27.42
C LEU A 59 -13.12 28.21 -27.00
N LEU A 60 -12.19 27.77 -27.85
CA LEU A 60 -11.24 26.70 -27.54
C LEU A 60 -10.36 27.07 -26.33
N LEU A 61 -9.84 28.29 -26.29
CA LEU A 61 -9.03 28.79 -25.18
C LEU A 61 -9.82 28.81 -23.87
N LEU A 62 -11.05 29.31 -23.90
CA LEU A 62 -11.94 29.34 -22.74
C LEU A 62 -12.23 27.93 -22.21
N LEU A 63 -12.49 26.99 -23.11
CA LEU A 63 -12.77 25.60 -22.74
C LEU A 63 -11.52 24.88 -22.20
N LEU A 64 -10.34 25.15 -22.78
CA LEU A 64 -9.07 24.67 -22.24
C LEU A 64 -8.81 25.22 -20.83
N LEU A 65 -9.08 26.50 -20.60
CA LEU A 65 -8.95 27.13 -19.28
C LEU A 65 -9.91 26.49 -18.27
N LEU A 66 -11.17 26.25 -18.65
CA LEU A 66 -12.15 25.56 -17.81
C LEU A 66 -11.70 24.14 -17.48
N LEU A 67 -11.19 23.40 -18.47
CA LEU A 67 -10.65 22.05 -18.29
C LEU A 67 -9.45 22.04 -17.32
N LEU A 68 -8.55 23.01 -17.45
CA LEU A 68 -7.40 23.19 -16.55
C LEU A 68 -7.86 23.50 -15.12
N LEU A 69 -8.84 24.39 -14.96
CA LEU A 69 -9.40 24.72 -13.65
C LEU A 69 -10.05 23.50 -12.99
N LEU A 70 -10.81 22.71 -13.76
CA LEU A 70 -11.42 21.46 -13.29
C LEU A 70 -10.35 20.46 -12.85
N LEU A 71 -9.30 20.30 -13.65
CA LEU A 71 -8.16 19.44 -13.30
C LEU A 71 -7.47 19.90 -12.01
N LEU A 72 -7.25 21.21 -11.85
CA LEU A 72 -6.65 21.78 -10.64
C LEU A 72 -7.53 21.55 -9.40
N LEU A 73 -8.85 21.78 -9.51
CA LEU A 73 -9.80 21.53 -8.44
C LEU A 73 -9.79 20.07 -8.01
N LEU A 74 -9.73 19.16 -8.98
CA LEU A 74 -9.75 17.74 -8.74
C LEU A 74 -8.43 17.24 -8.14
N LEU A 75 -7.29 17.79 -8.58
CA LEU A 75 -5.99 17.56 -7.95
C LEU A 75 -5.98 18.05 -6.49
N LEU A 76 -6.57 19.22 -6.21
CA LEU A 76 -6.71 19.75 -4.86
C LEU A 76 -7.58 18.84 -3.99
N LEU A 77 -8.71 18.36 -4.52
CA LEU A 77 -9.58 17.40 -3.82
C LEU A 77 -8.84 16.09 -3.51
N LEU A 78 -8.07 15.57 -4.46
CA LEU A 78 -7.25 14.37 -4.29
C LEU A 78 -6.19 14.57 -3.19
N LEU A 79 -5.52 15.72 -3.19
CA LEU A 79 -4.53 16.09 -2.18
C LEU A 79 -5.18 16.20 -0.79
N LEU A 80 -6.36 16.81 -0.70
CA LEU A 80 -7.12 16.89 0.54
C LEU A 80 -7.53 15.51 1.05
N LEU A 81 -7.99 14.62 0.16
CA LEU A 81 -8.33 13.24 0.51
C LEU A 81 -7.10 12.47 1.03
N LEU A 82 -5.95 12.63 0.36
CA LEU A 82 -4.69 12.04 0.79
C LEU A 82 -4.26 12.56 2.17
N LEU A 83 -4.39 13.87 2.40
CA LEU A 83 -4.07 14.49 3.69
C LEU A 83 -5.01 13.98 4.79
N LEU A 84 -6.30 13.88 4.52
CA LEU A 84 -7.30 13.35 5.45
C LEU A 84 -6.98 11.88 5.81
N LEU A 85 -6.63 11.08 4.81
CA LEU A 85 -6.24 9.70 5.02
C LEU A 85 -4.97 9.58 5.87
N LEU A 86 -3.95 10.41 5.59
CA LEU A 86 -2.73 10.45 6.38
C LEU A 86 -3.01 10.86 7.83
N LEU A 87 -3.89 11.85 8.03
CA LEU A 87 -4.32 12.29 9.35
C LEU A 87 -5.06 11.18 10.10
N LEU A 88 -5.96 10.45 9.42
CA LEU A 88 -6.67 9.31 10.00
C LEU A 88 -5.70 8.19 10.41
N LEU A 89 -4.71 7.89 9.57
CA LEU A 89 -3.67 6.91 9.88
C LEU A 89 -2.84 7.36 11.09
N LEU A 90 -2.45 8.63 11.15
CA LEU A 90 -1.72 9.20 12.27
C LEU A 90 -2.54 9.13 13.56
N LEU A 91 -3.84 9.44 13.49
CA LEU A 91 -4.76 9.33 14.63
C LEU A 91 -4.89 7.89 15.11
N LEU A 92 -5.02 6.93 14.19
CA LEU A 92 -5.07 5.50 14.52
C LEU A 92 -3.77 5.05 15.21
N LEU A 93 -2.61 5.46 14.69
CA LEU A 93 -1.32 5.18 15.30
C LEU A 93 -1.22 5.81 16.70
N LEU A 94 -1.65 7.06 16.85
CA LEU A 94 -1.67 7.78 18.12
C LEU A 94 -2.60 7.11 19.15
N LEU A 95 -3.69 6.48 18.71
CA LEU A 95 -4.60 5.73 19.58
C LEU A 95 -4.06 4.33 19.93
N LEU A 96 -3.36 3.68 19.01
CA LEU A 96 -2.72 2.39 19.26
C LEU A 96 -1.52 2.48 20.20
N LEU A 97 -0.76 3.59 20.16
CA LEU A 97 0.42 3.80 21.00
C LEU A 97 0.13 3.73 22.52
N PRO A 98 -0.86 4.44 23.10
CA PRO A 98 -1.17 4.34 24.52
C PRO A 98 -1.73 2.96 24.89
N LEU A 99 -2.49 2.31 24.01
CA LEU A 99 -2.94 0.94 24.24
C LEU A 99 -1.76 -0.04 24.31
N LEU A 100 -0.77 0.12 23.42
CA LEU A 100 0.47 -0.63 23.45
C LEU A 100 1.24 -0.37 24.75
N LEU A 101 1.34 0.90 25.17
CA LEU A 101 2.02 1.27 26.42
C LEU A 101 1.33 0.65 27.64
N ILE A 102 -0.01 0.74 27.72
CA ILE A 102 -0.79 0.11 28.79
C ILE A 102 -0.57 -1.40 28.80
N LEU A 103 -0.59 -2.04 27.64
CA LEU A 103 -0.32 -3.47 27.51
C LEU A 103 1.09 -3.83 28.00
N ILE A 104 2.11 -3.05 27.61
CA ILE A 104 3.49 -3.21 28.08
C ILE A 104 3.57 -3.04 29.60
N ILE A 105 2.90 -2.03 30.17
CA ILE A 105 2.86 -1.83 31.63
C ILE A 105 2.20 -3.02 32.34
N ILE A 106 1.06 -3.50 31.84
CA ILE A 106 0.37 -4.68 32.38
C ILE A 106 1.29 -5.90 32.34
N ILE A 107 1.99 -6.12 31.22
CA ILE A 107 2.96 -7.21 31.08
C ILE A 107 4.06 -7.03 32.12
N ILE A 108 4.69 -5.86 32.24
CA ILE A 108 5.73 -5.60 33.25
C ILE A 108 5.23 -5.89 34.66
N ILE A 109 4.01 -5.46 35.01
CA ILE A 109 3.40 -5.74 36.33
C ILE A 109 3.25 -7.26 36.53
N ILE A 110 2.74 -7.99 35.54
CA ILE A 110 2.62 -9.45 35.58
C ILE A 110 3.99 -10.10 35.79
N ILE A 111 5.03 -9.65 35.06
CA ILE A 111 6.41 -10.12 35.21
C ILE A 111 6.91 -9.90 36.65
N ILE A 112 6.70 -8.70 37.19
CA ILE A 112 7.11 -8.35 38.55
C ILE A 112 6.40 -9.26 39.57
N ILE A 113 5.09 -9.45 39.46
CA ILE A 113 4.30 -10.32 40.35
C ILE A 113 4.83 -11.76 40.28
N ILE A 114 5.04 -12.25 39.06
CA ILE A 114 5.60 -13.58 38.77
C ILE A 114 6.97 -13.79 39.42
N ILE A 115 7.82 -12.77 39.46
CA ILE A 115 9.17 -12.87 40.05
C ILE A 115 9.13 -12.70 41.57
N ILE A 116 8.35 -11.76 42.08
CA ILE A 116 8.32 -11.42 43.52
C ILE A 116 7.67 -12.53 44.34
N ILE A 117 6.57 -13.14 43.89
CA ILE A 117 5.85 -14.16 44.67
C ILE A 117 6.76 -15.37 45.00
N PRO A 118 7.45 -16.01 44.04
CA PRO A 118 8.37 -17.11 44.33
C PRO A 118 9.55 -16.68 45.20
N LEU A 119 10.05 -15.44 45.04
CA LEU A 119 11.16 -14.92 45.84
C LEU A 119 10.73 -14.68 47.30
N LEU A 120 9.53 -14.17 47.53
CA LEU A 120 8.97 -13.99 48.86
C LEU A 120 8.68 -15.35 49.52
N LEU A 121 8.15 -16.31 48.76
CA LEU A 121 7.98 -17.69 49.22
C LEU A 121 9.32 -18.33 49.59
N LEU A 122 10.35 -18.11 48.77
CA LEU A 122 11.71 -18.58 49.02
C LEU A 122 12.28 -17.98 50.31
N LEU A 123 12.11 -16.66 50.50
CA LEU A 123 12.56 -15.96 51.69
C LEU A 123 11.85 -16.49 52.95
N LEU A 124 10.53 -16.70 52.86
CA LEU A 124 9.74 -17.26 53.96
C LEU A 124 10.21 -18.68 54.32
N LEU A 125 10.46 -19.52 53.31
CA LEU A 125 10.99 -20.88 53.49
C LEU A 125 12.37 -20.85 54.16
N LEU A 126 13.26 -19.94 53.73
CA LEU A 126 14.59 -19.77 54.32
C LEU A 126 14.51 -19.30 55.78
N LEU A 127 13.59 -18.39 56.10
CA LEU A 127 13.36 -17.91 57.47
C LEU A 127 12.83 -19.05 58.37
N LEU A 128 11.85 -19.81 57.89
CA LEU A 128 11.30 -20.98 58.61
C LEU A 128 12.40 -22.01 58.89
N LEU A 129 13.28 -22.25 57.91
CA LEU A 129 14.44 -23.12 58.09
C LEU A 129 15.38 -22.58 59.17
N LEU A 130 15.75 -21.30 59.11
CA LEU A 130 16.66 -20.70 60.10
C LEU A 130 16.11 -20.84 61.52
N LEU A 131 14.79 -20.66 61.68
CA LEU A 131 14.11 -20.86 62.95
C LEU A 131 14.17 -22.32 63.42
N LEU A 132 13.91 -23.27 62.51
CA LEU A 132 13.98 -24.70 62.82
C LEU A 132 15.41 -25.13 63.21
N LEU A 133 16.43 -24.61 62.51
CA LEU A 133 17.84 -24.82 62.82
C LEU A 133 18.19 -24.26 64.21
N LEU A 134 17.73 -23.05 64.53
CA LEU A 134 17.95 -22.44 65.83
C LEU A 134 17.28 -23.24 66.96
N LEU A 135 16.05 -23.71 66.75
CA LEU A 135 15.34 -24.56 67.71
C LEU A 135 16.08 -25.87 67.94
N LEU A 136 16.59 -26.49 66.87
CA LEU A 136 17.38 -27.71 66.97
C LEU A 136 18.69 -27.47 67.72
N LEU A 137 19.37 -26.36 67.46
CA LEU A 137 20.59 -25.97 68.16
C LEU A 137 20.32 -25.72 69.65
N LEU A 138 19.20 -25.07 69.99
CA LEU A 138 18.78 -24.85 71.37
C LEU A 138 18.48 -26.18 72.07
N LEU A 139 17.78 -27.10 71.41
CA LEU A 139 17.51 -28.45 71.93
C LEU A 139 18.83 -29.19 72.18
N LEU A 140 19.78 -29.10 71.26
CA LEU A 140 21.12 -29.67 71.40
C LEU A 140 21.85 -29.08 72.61
N LEU A 141 21.80 -27.76 72.79
CA LEU A 141 22.42 -27.08 73.93
C LEU A 141 21.76 -27.50 75.25
N LEU A 142 20.44 -27.60 75.30
CA LEU A 142 19.69 -28.06 76.47
C LEU A 142 20.06 -29.52 76.81
N LEU A 143 20.17 -30.38 75.79
CA LEU A 143 20.60 -31.76 75.95
C LEU A 143 22.02 -31.83 76.52
N LEU A 144 22.93 -30.99 76.03
CA LEU A 144 24.30 -30.88 76.53
C LEU A 144 24.33 -30.39 77.98
N LEU A 145 23.51 -29.39 78.33
CA LEU A 145 23.41 -28.88 79.70
C LEU A 145 22.83 -29.94 80.63
N LEU A 146 21.79 -30.66 80.21
CA LEU A 146 21.20 -31.78 80.96
C LEU A 146 22.23 -32.88 81.19
N LEU A 147 23.04 -33.20 80.17
CA LEU A 147 24.15 -34.13 80.33
C LEU A 147 25.13 -33.65 81.39
N LEU A 148 25.50 -32.37 81.37
CA LEU A 148 26.44 -31.78 82.33
C LEU A 148 25.87 -31.77 83.75
N LEU A 149 24.57 -31.49 83.89
CA LEU A 149 23.85 -31.54 85.15
C LEU A 149 23.78 -32.99 85.67
N LEU A 150 23.43 -33.94 84.82
CA LEU A 150 23.37 -35.34 85.19
C LEU A 150 24.76 -35.86 85.58
N LEU A 151 25.81 -35.47 84.85
CA LEU A 151 27.20 -35.75 85.20
C LEU A 151 27.56 -35.19 86.58
N SER A 152 27.13 -33.98 86.92
CA SER A 152 27.41 -33.38 88.23
C SER A 152 26.62 -34.03 89.38
N LEU A 153 25.36 -34.39 89.17
CA LEU A 153 24.53 -35.09 90.17
C LEU A 153 25.03 -36.51 90.43
N LEU A 154 25.55 -37.15 89.38
CA LEU A 154 26.14 -38.47 89.46
C LEU A 154 27.39 -38.51 90.33
N ILE A 155 28.15 -37.40 90.47
CA ILE A 155 29.30 -37.30 91.40
C ILE A 155 28.87 -37.57 92.85
N LEU A 156 27.59 -37.39 93.20
CA LEU A 156 27.05 -37.66 94.53
C LEU A 156 26.70 -39.13 94.78
N LEU A 157 26.63 -39.97 93.75
CA LEU A 157 26.24 -41.37 93.87
C LEU A 157 27.45 -42.25 94.21
N PRO A 158 27.30 -43.28 95.08
CA PRO A 158 28.39 -44.21 95.36
C PRO A 158 28.86 -44.94 94.10
N LEU A 159 30.19 -45.05 93.97
CA LEU A 159 30.93 -45.44 92.76
C LEU A 159 30.45 -46.72 92.02
N PRO A 160 30.01 -47.82 92.67
CA PRO A 160 29.70 -49.04 91.91
C PRO A 160 28.37 -48.97 91.13
N LEU A 161 27.36 -48.26 91.65
CA LEU A 161 26.08 -48.06 90.93
C LEU A 161 26.23 -47.07 89.78
N LEU A 162 27.16 -46.12 89.94
CA LEU A 162 27.47 -45.05 89.01
C LEU A 162 27.84 -45.58 87.62
N LEU A 163 28.74 -46.56 87.55
CA LEU A 163 29.23 -47.10 86.27
C LEU A 163 28.15 -47.89 85.52
N LEU A 164 27.35 -48.69 86.24
CA LEU A 164 26.30 -49.53 85.66
C LEU A 164 25.20 -48.69 85.00
N LEU A 165 24.85 -47.54 85.58
CA LEU A 165 23.79 -46.67 85.07
C LEU A 165 24.29 -45.63 84.06
N LEU A 166 25.53 -45.13 84.22
CA LEU A 166 26.09 -44.10 83.35
C LEU A 166 26.32 -44.60 81.93
N LEU A 167 26.91 -45.79 81.77
CA LEU A 167 27.26 -46.30 80.44
C LEU A 167 26.05 -46.38 79.48
N PRO A 168 24.90 -47.02 79.85
CA PRO A 168 23.74 -47.06 78.96
C PRO A 168 23.13 -45.68 78.70
N LEU A 169 23.17 -44.77 79.68
CA LEU A 169 22.61 -43.44 79.53
C LEU A 169 23.48 -42.55 78.60
N LEU A 170 24.81 -42.66 78.70
CA LEU A 170 25.73 -41.97 77.79
C LEU A 170 25.62 -42.51 76.36
N LEU A 171 25.47 -43.82 76.19
CA LEU A 171 25.24 -44.43 74.87
C LEU A 171 23.89 -44.00 74.27
N LEU A 172 22.82 -43.97 75.07
CA LEU A 172 21.51 -43.45 74.65
C LEU A 172 21.61 -41.98 74.22
N LEU A 173 22.35 -41.17 74.97
CA LEU A 173 22.56 -39.76 74.64
C LEU A 173 23.36 -39.58 73.35
N LEU A 174 24.44 -40.35 73.17
CA LEU A 174 25.24 -40.34 71.95
C LEU A 174 24.40 -40.77 70.73
N LEU A 175 23.58 -41.80 70.89
CA LEU A 175 22.64 -42.25 69.86
C LEU A 175 21.62 -41.17 69.51
N LEU A 176 21.05 -40.51 70.53
CA LEU A 176 20.11 -39.40 70.34
C LEU A 176 20.78 -38.22 69.62
N LEU A 177 22.02 -37.89 69.99
CA LEU A 177 22.83 -36.87 69.35
C LEU A 177 23.09 -37.20 67.87
N LEU A 178 23.49 -38.45 67.58
CA LEU A 178 23.74 -38.91 66.22
C LEU A 178 22.45 -38.89 65.38
N LEU A 179 21.33 -39.33 65.96
CA LEU A 179 20.02 -39.29 65.31
C LEU A 179 19.60 -37.84 65.01
N LEU A 180 19.82 -36.91 65.96
CA LEU A 180 19.56 -35.49 65.77
C LEU A 180 20.40 -34.90 64.64
N LEU A 181 21.69 -35.25 64.58
CA LEU A 181 22.60 -34.81 63.52
C LEU A 181 22.19 -35.37 62.15
N LEU A 182 21.81 -36.65 62.09
CA LEU A 182 21.32 -37.27 60.86
C LEU A 182 20.02 -36.62 60.38
N LEU A 183 19.09 -36.36 61.30
CA LEU A 183 17.83 -35.68 61.02
C LEU A 183 18.10 -34.26 60.47
N LEU A 184 19.07 -33.54 61.05
CA LEU A 184 19.49 -32.23 60.57
C LEU A 184 20.03 -32.30 59.14
N LEU A 185 20.90 -33.28 58.85
CA LEU A 185 21.47 -33.47 57.52
C LEU A 185 20.38 -33.80 56.49
N LEU A 186 19.43 -34.67 56.84
CA LEU A 186 18.31 -35.04 55.97
C LEU A 186 17.41 -33.83 55.69
N LEU A 187 17.11 -33.04 56.72
CA LEU A 187 16.32 -31.80 56.59
C LEU A 187 17.04 -30.81 55.67
N LEU A 188 18.35 -30.65 55.81
CA LEU A 188 19.16 -29.79 54.96
C LEU A 188 19.14 -30.25 53.49
N LEU A 189 19.26 -31.57 53.24
CA LEU A 189 19.19 -32.14 51.90
C LEU A 189 17.81 -31.94 51.27
N LEU A 190 16.73 -32.21 52.02
CA LEU A 190 15.35 -32.01 51.56
C LEU A 190 15.11 -30.55 51.18
N LEU A 191 15.63 -29.61 51.98
CA LEU A 191 15.54 -28.19 51.67
C LEU A 191 16.32 -27.85 50.40
N LEU A 192 17.55 -28.33 50.23
CA LEU A 192 18.34 -28.09 49.03
C LEU A 192 17.59 -28.58 47.78
N LEU A 193 16.92 -29.74 47.87
CA LEU A 193 16.09 -30.26 46.80
C LEU A 193 14.87 -29.37 46.52
N LEU A 194 14.18 -28.90 47.57
CA LEU A 194 13.04 -28.00 47.44
C LEU A 194 13.44 -26.65 46.82
N LEU A 195 14.60 -26.12 47.20
CA LEU A 195 15.20 -24.91 46.63
C LEU A 195 15.48 -25.11 45.13
N LEU A 196 16.10 -26.23 44.75
CA LEU A 196 16.39 -26.56 43.36
C LEU A 196 15.10 -26.69 42.53
N LEU A 197 14.07 -27.34 43.08
CA LEU A 197 12.77 -27.48 42.43
C LEU A 197 12.10 -26.11 42.23
N LEU A 198 12.13 -25.24 43.24
CA LEU A 198 11.59 -23.88 43.14
C LEU A 198 12.34 -23.07 42.07
N LEU A 199 13.66 -23.17 42.02
CA LEU A 199 14.48 -22.51 41.00
C LEU A 199 14.14 -23.02 39.59
N LEU A 200 13.96 -24.33 39.42
CA LEU A 200 13.56 -24.92 38.15
C LEU A 200 12.17 -24.44 37.72
N LEU A 201 11.21 -24.38 38.65
CA LEU A 201 9.87 -23.87 38.39
C LEU A 201 9.91 -22.40 37.96
N LEU A 202 10.71 -21.58 38.66
CA LEU A 202 10.91 -20.17 38.31
C LEU A 202 11.50 -20.03 36.90
N LEU A 203 12.49 -20.87 36.54
CA LEU A 203 13.08 -20.88 35.21
C LEU A 203 12.06 -21.26 34.13
N LEU A 204 11.25 -22.30 34.36
CA LEU A 204 10.21 -22.72 33.43
C LEU A 204 9.18 -21.61 33.20
N LEU A 205 8.78 -20.93 34.28
CA LEU A 205 7.80 -19.86 34.23
C LEU A 205 8.38 -18.64 33.50
N LEU A 206 9.65 -18.30 33.74
CA LEU A 206 10.37 -17.26 32.99
C LEU A 206 10.44 -17.59 31.48
N LEU A 207 10.68 -18.86 31.13
CA LEU A 207 10.72 -19.31 29.74
C LEU A 207 9.35 -19.16 29.05
N GLN A 208 8.26 -19.59 29.71
CA GLN A 208 6.90 -19.45 29.19
C GLN A 208 6.51 -17.98 29.00
N LEU A 209 6.89 -17.11 29.93
CA LEU A 209 6.69 -15.67 29.84
C LEU A 209 7.44 -15.07 28.65
N LEU A 210 8.70 -15.46 28.45
CA LEU A 210 9.51 -15.02 27.31
C LEU A 210 8.88 -15.45 25.97
N LEU A 211 8.36 -16.68 25.91
CA LEU A 211 7.63 -17.19 24.75
C LEU A 211 6.36 -16.35 24.46
N LEU A 212 5.58 -16.03 25.50
CA LEU A 212 4.37 -15.23 25.36
C LEU A 212 4.70 -13.80 24.91
N LEU A 213 5.76 -13.20 25.44
CA LEU A 213 6.26 -11.90 25.00
C LEU A 213 6.68 -11.92 23.52
N LEU A 214 7.39 -12.97 23.10
CA LEU A 214 7.80 -13.15 21.70
C LEU A 214 6.59 -13.29 20.77
N LEU A 215 5.58 -14.08 21.17
CA LEU A 215 4.34 -14.25 20.41
C LEU A 215 3.59 -12.91 20.27
N LEU A 216 3.51 -12.14 21.35
CA LEU A 216 2.86 -10.83 21.33
C LEU A 216 3.61 -9.85 20.41
N LEU A 217 4.95 -9.84 20.47
CA LEU A 217 5.78 -9.02 19.58
C LEU A 217 5.56 -9.40 18.11
N LEU A 218 5.48 -10.70 17.81
CA LEU A 218 5.21 -11.20 16.46
C LEU A 218 3.81 -10.77 15.96
N LEU A 219 2.79 -10.87 16.82
CA LEU A 219 1.44 -10.43 16.51
C LEU A 219 1.39 -8.93 16.23
N LEU A 220 2.08 -8.12 17.03
CA LEU A 220 2.19 -6.68 16.81
C LEU A 220 2.88 -6.36 15.48
N LEU A 221 3.96 -7.06 15.16
CA LEU A 221 4.68 -6.89 13.90
C LEU A 221 3.79 -7.24 12.70
N LEU A 222 3.02 -8.33 12.80
CA LEU A 222 2.06 -8.74 11.78
C LEU A 222 0.97 -7.68 11.58
N LEU A 223 0.42 -7.13 12.66
CA LEU A 223 -0.58 -6.07 12.61
C LEU A 223 -0.02 -4.82 11.93
N LEU A 224 1.21 -4.42 12.26
CA LEU A 224 1.89 -3.30 11.63
C LEU A 224 2.12 -3.54 10.13
N LEU A 225 2.56 -4.75 9.75
CA LEU A 225 2.74 -5.14 8.35
C LEU A 225 1.42 -5.07 7.57
N LEU A 226 0.33 -5.57 8.17
CA LEU A 226 -1.00 -5.52 7.56
C LEU A 226 -1.48 -4.08 7.35
N LEU A 227 -1.26 -3.20 8.34
CA LEU A 227 -1.59 -1.78 8.22
C LEU A 227 -0.80 -1.10 7.10
N LEU A 228 0.50 -1.40 6.98
CA LEU A 228 1.36 -0.90 5.91
C LEU A 228 0.89 -1.39 4.53
N LEU A 229 0.52 -2.68 4.43
CA LEU A 229 0.00 -3.28 3.20
C LEU A 229 -1.30 -2.59 2.76
N LEU A 230 -2.21 -2.34 3.70
CA LEU A 230 -3.47 -1.63 3.46
C LEU A 230 -3.22 -0.21 2.96
N LEU A 231 -2.27 0.51 3.57
CA LEU A 231 -1.87 1.85 3.13
C LEU A 231 -1.33 1.83 1.69
N LEU A 232 -0.47 0.87 1.36
CA LEU A 232 0.09 0.71 0.03
C LEU A 232 -1.00 0.42 -1.00
N LEU A 233 -1.93 -0.49 -0.69
CA LEU A 233 -3.06 -0.81 -1.55
C LEU A 233 -3.94 0.42 -1.81
N LEU A 234 -4.19 1.22 -0.79
CA LEU A 234 -5.00 2.44 -0.90
C LEU A 234 -4.29 3.53 -1.73
N LEU A 235 -2.98 3.69 -1.55
CA LEU A 235 -2.17 4.59 -2.40
C LEU A 235 -2.21 4.15 -3.87
N LEU A 236 -2.10 2.84 -4.12
CA LEU A 236 -2.15 2.25 -5.46
C LEU A 236 -3.53 2.47 -6.11
N LEU A 237 -4.61 2.31 -5.35
CA LEU A 237 -5.97 2.60 -5.80
C LEU A 237 -6.14 4.09 -6.14
N LEU A 238 -5.60 4.99 -5.31
CA LEU A 238 -5.61 6.43 -5.56
C LEU A 238 -4.87 6.78 -6.85
N LEU A 239 -3.70 6.19 -7.08
CA LEU A 239 -2.92 6.37 -8.31
C LEU A 239 -3.69 5.87 -9.53
N LEU A 240 -4.35 4.71 -9.44
CA LEU A 240 -5.18 4.17 -10.52
C LEU A 240 -6.35 5.10 -10.84
N LEU A 241 -7.01 5.64 -9.82
CA LEU A 241 -8.10 6.61 -9.98
C LEU A 241 -7.60 7.89 -10.69
N LEU A 242 -6.43 8.39 -10.30
CA LEU A 242 -5.80 9.54 -10.94
C LEU A 242 -5.47 9.27 -12.41
N LEU A 243 -4.94 8.08 -12.72
CA LEU A 243 -4.63 7.68 -14.10
C LEU A 243 -5.90 7.59 -14.94
N LEU A 244 -6.95 6.96 -14.42
CA LEU A 244 -8.25 6.83 -15.10
C LEU A 244 -8.85 8.21 -15.39
N LEU A 245 -8.77 9.12 -14.43
CA LEU A 245 -9.22 10.48 -14.59
C LEU A 245 -8.43 11.24 -15.66
N LEU A 246 -7.10 11.13 -15.65
CA LEU A 246 -6.24 11.73 -16.66
C LEU A 246 -6.59 11.22 -18.06
N LEU A 247 -6.84 9.91 -18.19
CA LEU A 247 -7.28 9.29 -19.43
C LEU A 247 -8.64 9.84 -19.89
N LEU A 248 -9.60 9.98 -18.98
CA LEU A 248 -10.90 10.58 -19.27
C LEU A 248 -10.76 12.02 -19.76
N LEU A 249 -9.88 12.80 -19.11
CA LEU A 249 -9.57 14.18 -19.51
C LEU A 249 -8.98 14.23 -20.92
N LEU A 250 -8.03 13.33 -21.22
CA LEU A 250 -7.40 13.22 -22.54
C LEU A 250 -8.43 12.84 -23.62
N LEU A 251 -9.33 11.90 -23.31
CA LEU A 251 -10.41 11.50 -24.21
C LEU A 251 -11.36 12.67 -24.48
N LEU A 252 -11.71 13.45 -23.45
CA LEU A 252 -12.55 14.64 -23.59
C LEU A 252 -11.88 15.70 -24.47
N LEU A 253 -10.58 15.94 -24.27
CA LEU A 253 -9.78 16.85 -25.10
C LEU A 253 -9.74 16.38 -26.57
N LEU A 254 -9.55 15.08 -26.79
CA LEU A 254 -9.57 14.47 -28.12
C LEU A 254 -10.91 14.66 -28.82
N LEU A 255 -12.01 14.40 -28.09
CA LEU A 255 -13.38 14.59 -28.60
C LEU A 255 -13.63 16.06 -28.95
N LEU A 256 -13.19 16.99 -28.11
CA LEU A 256 -13.28 18.41 -28.37
C LEU A 256 -12.49 18.81 -29.63
N LEU A 257 -11.26 18.32 -29.77
CA LEU A 257 -10.44 18.58 -30.94
C LEU A 257 -11.10 18.05 -32.22
N LEU A 258 -11.69 16.85 -32.15
CA LEU A 258 -12.44 16.27 -33.27
C LEU A 258 -13.65 17.14 -33.65
N LEU A 259 -14.41 17.61 -32.66
CA LEU A 259 -15.56 18.51 -32.89
C LEU A 259 -15.12 19.82 -33.55
N LEU A 260 -13.99 20.40 -33.08
CA LEU A 260 -13.41 21.62 -33.64
C LEU A 260 -13.00 21.42 -35.11
N LEU A 261 -12.33 20.29 -35.40
CA LEU A 261 -11.91 19.93 -36.75
C LEU A 261 -13.12 19.76 -37.67
N LEU A 262 -14.18 19.10 -37.18
CA LEU A 262 -15.43 18.93 -37.92
C LEU A 262 -16.10 20.28 -38.22
N LEU A 263 -16.12 21.21 -37.26
CA LEU A 263 -16.69 22.54 -37.47
C LEU A 263 -15.87 23.33 -38.48
N LEU A 264 -14.54 23.25 -38.42
CA LEU A 264 -13.65 23.88 -39.39
C LEU A 264 -13.88 23.33 -40.80
N LEU A 265 -14.04 22.00 -40.94
CA LEU A 265 -14.36 21.35 -42.20
C LEU A 265 -15.70 21.84 -42.76
N LEU A 266 -16.73 21.94 -41.91
CA LEU A 266 -18.05 22.44 -42.29
C LEU A 266 -17.98 23.89 -42.76
N LEU A 267 -17.23 24.74 -42.04
CA LEU A 267 -17.01 26.14 -42.41
C LEU A 267 -16.30 26.26 -43.77
N LEU A 268 -15.27 25.45 -44.00
CA LEU A 268 -14.54 25.42 -45.27
C LEU A 268 -15.46 24.95 -46.42
N LEU A 269 -16.28 23.94 -46.19
CA LEU A 269 -17.25 23.45 -47.18
C LEU A 269 -18.29 24.53 -47.52
N LEU A 270 -18.80 25.24 -46.51
CA LEU A 270 -19.74 26.35 -46.68
C LEU A 270 -19.11 27.51 -47.46
N LEU A 271 -17.85 27.84 -47.16
CA LEU A 271 -17.07 28.84 -47.90
C LEU A 271 -16.92 28.44 -49.37
N LEU A 272 -16.57 27.17 -49.64
CA LEU A 272 -16.44 26.64 -51.00
C LEU A 272 -17.77 26.72 -51.75
N LEU A 273 -18.87 26.34 -51.09
CA LEU A 273 -20.23 26.39 -51.65
C LEU A 273 -20.65 27.83 -52.00
N LEU A 274 -20.25 28.82 -51.19
CA LEU A 274 -20.47 30.25 -51.47
C LEU A 274 -19.60 30.78 -52.62
N LEU A 275 -18.37 30.29 -52.74
CA LEU A 275 -17.45 30.69 -53.81
C LEU A 275 -17.84 30.10 -55.18
N LEU A 276 -18.42 28.90 -55.21
CA LEU A 276 -18.82 28.23 -56.45
C LEU A 276 -19.78 29.07 -57.35
N PRO A 277 -20.92 29.60 -56.87
CA PRO A 277 -21.81 30.43 -57.69
C PRO A 277 -21.16 31.75 -58.12
N LEU A 278 -20.23 32.27 -57.32
CA LEU A 278 -19.48 33.49 -57.63
C LEU A 278 -18.48 33.24 -58.78
N LEU A 279 -17.79 32.09 -58.75
CA LEU A 279 -16.93 31.61 -59.84
C LEU A 279 -17.72 31.33 -61.11
N LEU A 280 -18.89 30.70 -61.02
CA LEU A 280 -19.77 30.45 -62.17
C LEU A 280 -20.28 31.75 -62.82
N ARG A 281 -20.62 32.77 -62.01
CA ARG A 281 -21.00 34.10 -62.53
C ARG A 281 -19.82 34.79 -63.24
N LEU A 282 -18.62 34.71 -62.69
CA LEU A 282 -17.41 35.22 -63.35
C LEU A 282 -17.13 34.49 -64.67
N GLN A 283 -17.28 33.16 -64.71
CA GLN A 283 -17.14 32.39 -65.94
C GLN A 283 -18.13 32.83 -67.01
N LEU A 284 -19.40 33.09 -66.67
CA LEU A 284 -20.38 33.58 -67.65
C LEU A 284 -20.02 34.96 -68.20
N LEU A 285 -19.54 35.85 -67.32
CA LEU A 285 -19.10 37.19 -67.69
C LEU A 285 -17.82 37.15 -68.54
N LEU A 286 -16.92 36.23 -68.23
CA LEU A 286 -15.67 36.00 -68.95
C LEU A 286 -15.90 35.25 -70.27
N LEU A 287 -16.85 34.31 -70.35
CA LEU A 287 -17.27 33.64 -71.59
C LEU A 287 -17.81 34.66 -72.60
N LEU A 288 -18.53 35.67 -72.11
CA LEU A 288 -19.00 36.78 -72.94
C LEU A 288 -17.83 37.65 -73.46
N LEU A 289 -16.72 37.71 -72.71
CA LEU A 289 -15.50 38.42 -73.08
C LEU A 289 -14.51 37.56 -73.92
N LEU A 290 -14.56 36.23 -73.78
CA LEU A 290 -13.55 35.24 -74.24
C LEU A 290 -13.98 34.49 -75.52
N ARG A 291 -14.81 35.09 -76.36
CA ARG A 291 -14.99 34.63 -77.76
C ARG A 291 -13.73 34.84 -78.63
N LEU A 292 -12.61 35.31 -78.04
CA LEU A 292 -11.35 35.65 -78.71
C LEU A 292 -10.10 34.83 -78.29
N LEU A 293 -10.14 33.89 -77.32
CA LEU A 293 -8.87 33.44 -76.69
C LEU A 293 -8.80 31.95 -76.25
N PRO A 294 -8.70 31.00 -77.21
CA PRO A 294 -8.67 29.56 -76.93
C PRO A 294 -7.41 29.01 -76.20
N LEU A 295 -6.28 29.72 -76.14
CA LEU A 295 -5.05 29.24 -75.46
C LEU A 295 -5.10 29.34 -73.93
N LEU A 296 -5.84 30.29 -73.37
CA LEU A 296 -5.96 30.49 -71.92
C LEU A 296 -6.91 29.47 -71.28
N LEU A 297 -7.83 28.91 -72.08
CA LEU A 297 -8.76 27.86 -71.66
C LEU A 297 -8.05 26.55 -71.26
N LEU A 298 -6.98 26.17 -71.98
CA LEU A 298 -6.23 24.95 -71.68
C LEU A 298 -5.38 25.08 -70.42
N LEU A 299 -4.78 26.26 -70.18
CA LEU A 299 -4.06 26.56 -68.93
C LEU A 299 -5.03 26.58 -67.73
N LEU A 300 -6.23 27.14 -67.91
CA LEU A 300 -7.25 27.20 -66.85
C LEU A 300 -7.82 25.80 -66.53
N GLN A 301 -7.97 24.93 -67.52
CA GLN A 301 -8.41 23.55 -67.32
C GLN A 301 -7.35 22.72 -66.58
N LEU A 302 -6.06 22.95 -66.85
CA LEU A 302 -4.96 22.30 -66.13
C LEU A 302 -4.87 22.80 -64.67
N LEU A 303 -5.10 24.10 -64.45
CA LEU A 303 -5.17 24.67 -63.09
C LEU A 303 -6.37 24.11 -62.30
N LEU A 304 -7.52 23.90 -62.95
CA LEU A 304 -8.68 23.24 -62.33
C LEU A 304 -8.37 21.78 -61.95
N LEU A 305 -7.71 21.03 -62.84
CA LEU A 305 -7.32 19.64 -62.56
C LEU A 305 -6.31 19.57 -61.41
N LEU A 306 -5.34 20.49 -61.38
CA LEU A 306 -4.38 20.60 -60.27
C LEU A 306 -5.09 20.93 -58.95
N LEU A 307 -6.05 21.85 -58.97
CA LEU A 307 -6.85 22.20 -57.78
C LEU A 307 -7.67 20.99 -57.29
N LEU A 308 -8.29 20.23 -58.20
CA LEU A 308 -9.02 19.00 -57.88
C LEU A 308 -8.10 17.93 -57.28
N LEU A 309 -6.91 17.75 -57.85
CA LEU A 309 -5.90 16.80 -57.33
C LEU A 309 -5.45 17.21 -55.93
N LEU A 310 -5.17 18.51 -55.72
CA LEU A 310 -4.81 19.07 -54.41
C LEU A 310 -5.93 18.83 -53.38
N LEU A 311 -7.19 19.04 -53.77
CA LEU A 311 -8.35 18.79 -52.92
C LEU A 311 -8.45 17.31 -52.53
N LEU A 312 -8.27 16.40 -53.49
CA LEU A 312 -8.31 14.95 -53.24
C LEU A 312 -7.16 14.52 -52.32
N LEU A 313 -5.95 15.07 -52.52
CA LEU A 313 -4.81 14.83 -51.64
C LEU A 313 -5.07 15.33 -50.22
N LEU A 314 -5.65 16.53 -50.07
CA LEU A 314 -6.02 17.09 -48.77
C LEU A 314 -7.07 16.21 -48.07
N LEU A 315 -8.08 15.74 -48.81
CA LEU A 315 -9.10 14.84 -48.28
C LEU A 315 -8.49 13.52 -47.81
N LEU A 316 -7.57 12.94 -48.59
CA LEU A 316 -6.86 11.71 -48.23
C LEU A 316 -6.02 11.91 -46.95
N LEU A 317 -5.28 13.03 -46.87
CA LEU A 317 -4.48 13.36 -45.69
C LEU A 317 -5.37 13.55 -44.44
N LEU A 318 -6.52 14.19 -44.58
CA LEU A 318 -7.50 14.36 -43.52
C LEU A 318 -8.06 13.00 -43.06
N LEU A 319 -8.39 12.11 -44.00
CA LEU A 319 -8.86 10.76 -43.69
C LEU A 319 -7.79 9.96 -42.92
N LEU A 320 -6.53 10.07 -43.35
CA LEU A 320 -5.40 9.44 -42.66
C LEU A 320 -5.23 10.00 -41.23
N LEU A 321 -5.33 11.31 -41.06
CA LEU A 321 -5.27 11.96 -39.76
C LEU A 321 -6.41 11.49 -38.84
N LEU A 322 -7.63 11.40 -39.37
CA LEU A 322 -8.80 10.90 -38.64
C LEU A 322 -8.61 9.44 -38.21
N LEU A 323 -8.08 8.59 -39.09
CA LEU A 323 -7.76 7.20 -38.79
C LEU A 323 -6.71 7.10 -37.67
N LEU A 324 -5.65 7.89 -37.74
CA LEU A 324 -4.61 7.96 -36.70
C LEU A 324 -5.22 8.40 -35.36
N LEU A 325 -6.09 9.42 -35.38
CA LEU A 325 -6.79 9.93 -34.20
C LEU A 325 -7.68 8.86 -33.58
N LEU A 326 -8.31 8.00 -34.38
CA LEU A 326 -9.16 6.91 -33.92
C LEU A 326 -8.35 5.70 -33.40
N LEU A 327 -7.16 5.47 -33.93
CA LEU A 327 -6.25 4.42 -33.42
C LEU A 327 -5.66 4.76 -32.05
N LEU A 328 -5.43 6.05 -31.76
CA LEU A 328 -4.85 6.50 -30.50
C LEU A 328 -5.65 6.09 -29.24
N PRO A 329 -6.98 6.29 -29.15
CA PRO A 329 -7.76 5.83 -27.99
C PRO A 329 -7.77 4.31 -27.88
N LEU A 330 -7.74 3.57 -28.99
CA LEU A 330 -7.66 2.11 -28.96
C LEU A 330 -6.33 1.62 -28.34
N GLN A 331 -5.22 2.26 -28.69
CA GLN A 331 -3.91 1.96 -28.09
C GLN A 331 -3.89 2.29 -26.58
N LEU A 332 -4.49 3.41 -26.17
CA LEU A 332 -4.61 3.77 -24.76
C LEU A 332 -5.47 2.78 -23.97
N ILE A 333 -6.60 2.32 -24.53
CA ILE A 333 -7.45 1.29 -23.92
C ILE A 333 -6.67 -0.02 -23.76
N LEU A 334 -5.91 -0.43 -24.78
CA LEU A 334 -5.07 -1.63 -24.72
C LEU A 334 -4.00 -1.51 -23.63
N LEU A 335 -3.33 -0.36 -23.53
CA LEU A 335 -2.32 -0.09 -22.50
C LEU A 335 -2.93 -0.08 -21.09
N LEU A 336 -4.12 0.50 -20.93
CA LEU A 336 -4.87 0.47 -19.66
C LEU A 336 -5.23 -0.98 -19.28
N LEU A 337 -5.69 -1.78 -20.23
CA LEU A 337 -6.03 -3.19 -20.00
C LEU A 337 -4.79 -3.99 -19.57
N LEU A 338 -3.65 -3.76 -20.22
CA LEU A 338 -2.38 -4.40 -19.85
C LEU A 338 -1.93 -3.99 -18.44
N LEU A 339 -2.03 -2.71 -18.10
CA LEU A 339 -1.71 -2.21 -16.77
C LEU A 339 -2.64 -2.81 -15.71
N LEU A 340 -3.94 -2.90 -15.99
CA LEU A 340 -4.92 -3.52 -15.09
C LEU A 340 -4.62 -5.01 -14.89
N LEU A 341 -4.25 -5.72 -15.95
CA LEU A 341 -3.84 -7.13 -15.87
C LEU A 341 -2.57 -7.29 -15.01
N LEU A 342 -1.57 -6.42 -15.21
CA LEU A 342 -0.35 -6.41 -14.40
C LEU A 342 -0.66 -6.13 -12.92
N LEU A 343 -1.55 -5.16 -12.65
CA LEU A 343 -2.00 -4.83 -11.31
C LEU A 343 -2.70 -6.01 -10.63
N LEU A 344 -3.58 -6.69 -11.38
CA LEU A 344 -4.28 -7.89 -10.90
C LEU A 344 -3.29 -9.02 -10.60
N LEU A 345 -2.30 -9.23 -11.47
CA LEU A 345 -1.25 -10.22 -11.27
C LEU A 345 -0.41 -9.88 -10.03
N LEU A 346 -0.05 -8.61 -9.83
CA LEU A 346 0.67 -8.15 -8.64
C LEU A 346 -0.16 -8.37 -7.37
N LEU A 347 -1.46 -8.04 -7.41
CA LEU A 347 -2.38 -8.29 -6.29
C LEU A 347 -2.49 -9.79 -5.98
N LEU A 348 -2.57 -10.64 -7.01
CA LEU A 348 -2.61 -12.08 -6.85
C LEU A 348 -1.30 -12.62 -6.23
N LEU A 349 -0.15 -12.12 -6.69
CA LEU A 349 1.15 -12.47 -6.13
C LEU A 349 1.26 -12.06 -4.66
N LEU A 350 0.80 -10.85 -4.32
CA LEU A 350 0.76 -10.33 -2.96
C LEU A 350 -0.13 -11.20 -2.06
N LEU A 351 -1.31 -11.59 -2.56
CA LEU A 351 -2.23 -12.48 -1.86
C LEU A 351 -1.60 -13.86 -1.64
N LEU A 352 -0.91 -14.40 -2.64
CA LEU A 352 -0.19 -15.68 -2.54
C LEU A 352 0.93 -15.60 -1.50
N LEU A 353 1.69 -14.50 -1.47
CA LEU A 353 2.73 -14.25 -0.47
C LEU A 353 2.13 -14.18 0.94
N LEU A 354 1.01 -13.47 1.11
CA LEU A 354 0.30 -13.40 2.39
C LEU A 354 -0.17 -14.79 2.84
N LEU A 355 -0.72 -15.59 1.91
CA LEU A 355 -1.15 -16.96 2.19
C LEU A 355 0.03 -17.85 2.60
N LEU A 356 1.17 -17.71 1.91
CA LEU A 356 2.41 -18.43 2.23
C LEU A 356 2.93 -18.03 3.62
N LEU A 357 2.93 -16.74 3.95
CA LEU A 357 3.32 -16.24 5.26
C LEU A 357 2.40 -16.81 6.36
N LEU A 358 1.08 -16.84 6.12
CA LEU A 358 0.10 -17.42 7.03
C LEU A 358 0.35 -18.92 7.23
N LEU A 359 0.66 -19.65 6.15
CA LEU A 359 1.00 -21.08 6.21
C LEU A 359 2.29 -21.31 7.00
N LEU A 360 3.31 -20.48 6.79
CA LEU A 360 4.57 -20.55 7.53
C LEU A 360 4.34 -20.30 9.03
N LEU A 361 3.52 -19.29 9.37
CA LEU A 361 3.14 -19.00 10.75
C LEU A 361 2.40 -20.17 11.40
N LEU A 362 1.47 -20.79 10.66
CA LEU A 362 0.75 -21.98 11.12
C LEU A 362 1.70 -23.16 11.36
N LEU A 363 2.66 -23.38 10.45
CA LEU A 363 3.68 -24.43 10.60
C LEU A 363 4.56 -24.17 11.82
N LEU A 364 5.00 -22.93 12.03
CA LEU A 364 5.79 -22.53 13.20
C LEU A 364 5.01 -22.80 14.51
N LEU A 365 3.72 -22.46 14.53
CA LEU A 365 2.84 -22.74 15.67
C LEU A 365 2.70 -24.24 15.92
N LEU A 366 2.53 -25.05 14.87
CA LEU A 366 2.44 -26.50 14.96
C LEU A 366 3.76 -27.11 15.50
N LEU A 367 4.91 -26.62 15.03
CA LEU A 367 6.22 -27.06 15.50
C LEU A 367 6.43 -26.70 16.98
N LEU A 368 6.01 -25.50 17.39
CA LEU A 368 6.06 -25.08 18.79
C LEU A 368 5.16 -25.96 19.68
N LEU A 369 3.96 -26.29 19.21
CA LEU A 369 3.04 -27.19 19.92
C LEU A 369 3.63 -28.60 20.04
N LEU A 370 4.26 -29.12 18.97
CA LEU A 370 4.93 -30.41 18.97
C LEU A 370 6.11 -30.44 19.95
N LEU A 371 6.91 -29.38 19.98
CA LEU A 371 8.02 -29.22 20.93
C LEU A 371 7.49 -29.22 22.38
N LEU A 372 6.41 -28.49 22.64
CA LEU A 372 5.75 -28.45 23.95
C LEU A 372 5.25 -29.84 24.36
N LEU A 373 4.62 -30.57 23.43
CA LEU A 373 4.17 -31.95 23.65
C LEU A 373 5.33 -32.90 23.97
N LEU A 374 6.44 -32.79 23.22
CA LEU A 374 7.66 -33.58 23.45
C LEU A 374 8.24 -33.29 24.84
N LEU A 375 8.28 -32.02 25.24
CA LEU A 375 8.74 -31.60 26.56
C LEU A 375 7.86 -32.18 27.67
N LEU A 376 6.54 -32.16 27.49
CA LEU A 376 5.57 -32.77 28.40
C LEU A 376 5.78 -34.28 28.53
N LEU A 377 6.00 -34.97 27.41
CA LEU A 377 6.22 -36.41 27.38
C LEU A 377 7.54 -36.80 28.06
N LEU A 378 8.59 -35.98 27.88
CA LEU A 378 9.86 -36.14 28.58
C LEU A 378 9.70 -35.98 30.09
N VAL A 379 8.95 -34.96 30.54
CA VAL A 379 8.65 -34.76 31.97
C VAL A 379 7.86 -35.95 32.54
N CYS A 380 6.88 -36.48 31.79
CA CYS A 380 6.14 -37.67 32.20
C CYS A 380 7.03 -38.92 32.27
N TYR A 381 7.93 -39.14 31.32
CA TYR A 381 8.85 -40.29 31.31
C TYR A 381 9.88 -40.23 32.45
N CYS A 382 10.42 -39.04 32.73
CA CYS A 382 11.29 -38.83 33.90
C CYS A 382 10.52 -39.10 35.21
N SER A 383 9.25 -38.72 35.31
CA SER A 383 8.41 -39.03 36.47
C SER A 383 8.15 -40.53 36.64
N SER A 384 7.82 -41.26 35.56
CA SER A 384 7.54 -42.69 35.63
C SER A 384 8.76 -43.56 35.92
N SER A 385 9.93 -43.20 35.35
CA SER A 385 11.20 -43.88 35.64
C SER A 385 11.63 -43.70 37.11
N CYS A 386 11.45 -42.51 37.68
CA CYS A 386 11.63 -42.29 39.11
C CYS A 386 10.70 -43.18 39.96
N CYS A 387 9.41 -43.29 39.61
CA CYS A 387 8.47 -44.17 40.32
C CYS A 387 8.87 -45.66 40.27
N TYR A 388 9.38 -46.15 39.13
CA TYR A 388 9.81 -47.54 38.99
C TYR A 388 11.00 -47.88 39.90
N VAL A 389 11.96 -46.97 40.03
CA VAL A 389 13.12 -47.13 40.93
C VAL A 389 12.68 -47.12 42.41
N TYR A 390 11.73 -46.26 42.78
CA TYR A 390 11.16 -46.22 44.12
C TYR A 390 10.39 -47.51 44.47
N CYS A 391 9.63 -48.07 43.52
CA CYS A 391 8.89 -49.32 43.73
C CYS A 391 9.82 -50.52 43.91
N TYR A 392 10.93 -50.60 43.16
CA TYR A 392 11.92 -51.67 43.33
C TYR A 392 12.57 -51.65 44.72
N CYS A 393 12.87 -50.46 45.25
CA CYS A 393 13.41 -50.33 46.61
C CYS A 393 12.39 -50.75 47.69
N CYS A 394 11.11 -50.42 47.51
CA CYS A 394 10.05 -50.85 48.43
C CYS A 394 9.81 -52.37 48.39
N TYR A 395 9.91 -52.99 47.22
CA TYR A 395 9.72 -54.44 47.08
C TYR A 395 10.82 -55.22 47.82
N CYS A 396 12.07 -54.76 47.75
CA CYS A 396 13.18 -55.35 48.51
C CYS A 396 12.98 -55.19 50.03
N CYS A 397 12.44 -54.06 50.50
CA CYS A 397 12.15 -53.86 51.92
C CYS A 397 10.98 -54.71 52.42
N CYS A 398 9.94 -54.90 51.59
CA CYS A 398 8.78 -55.73 51.93
C CYS A 398 9.09 -57.23 51.89
N PHE A 399 10.02 -57.68 51.04
CA PHE A 399 10.42 -59.09 51.02
C PHE A 399 11.16 -59.49 52.32
N ILE A 400 11.95 -58.56 52.88
CA ILE A 400 12.65 -58.78 54.15
C ILE A 400 11.66 -58.84 55.33
N THR A 401 10.63 -57.99 55.35
CA THR A 401 9.63 -58.01 56.43
C THR A 401 8.68 -59.21 56.34
N LEU A 402 8.39 -59.70 55.13
CA LEU A 402 7.56 -60.89 54.94
C LEU A 402 8.32 -62.19 55.28
N HIS A 403 9.64 -62.21 55.10
CA HIS A 403 10.46 -63.34 55.56
C HIS A 403 10.61 -63.37 57.09
N ASN A 404 10.66 -62.23 57.79
CA ASN A 404 10.81 -62.21 59.25
C ASN A 404 9.52 -62.54 60.03
N ASN A 405 8.33 -62.45 59.41
CA ASN A 405 7.06 -62.79 60.05
C ASN A 405 6.59 -64.23 59.75
N THR A 406 7.43 -65.06 59.12
CA THR A 406 7.14 -66.49 58.84
C THR A 406 8.02 -67.45 59.66
N ILE A 407 8.70 -66.94 60.70
CA ILE A 407 9.46 -67.75 61.68
C ILE A 407 8.85 -67.55 63.08
#